data_AF-A0A7X4DLN3-F1
#
_entry.id   AF-A0A7X4DLN3-F1
#
_cell.length_a   1.000
_cell.length_b   1.000
_cell.length_c   1.000
_cell.angle_alpha   90.00
_cell.angle_beta   90.00
_cell.angle_gamma   90.00
#
_symmetry.space_group_name_H-M   'P 1'
#
loop_
_entity.id
_entity.type
_entity.pdbx_description
1 polymer ?
#
loop_
_entity_poly.entity_id
_entity_poly.type
_entity_poly.pdbx_seq_one_letter_code
_entity_poly.pdbx_strand_id
1 'polypeptide(L)'
;MFGGWYLQSPIGGTVWWTVTIAVAFATVLLLPAWTCCANHNARVLGASDMTFAPGSAGVCYFIPPGLLWKPYRAMREIWRASIDPTDWKRQRGSPLLGWWWLLWLASAWAGELGYWVATRTVDEAHAQTVGSAIQFVRTVIRIPMTIVLIGIITKVHCRQMAHSRKL
;
A
#
# COMPACT_ATOMS: atom_id res chain seq x y z
N MET A 1 20.06 30.86 1.23
CA MET A 1 19.82 30.96 2.69
C MET A 1 18.33 31.14 2.96
N PHE A 2 17.48 30.18 2.55
CA PHE A 2 16.04 30.18 2.83
C PHE A 2 15.60 28.71 2.82
N GLY A 3 15.10 28.18 3.94
CA GLY A 3 14.58 26.81 3.99
C GLY A 3 14.62 26.06 5.34
N GLY A 4 15.15 26.66 6.42
CA GLY A 4 15.22 25.98 7.74
C GLY A 4 14.03 26.24 8.67
N TRP A 5 13.39 27.41 8.56
CA TRP A 5 12.48 27.91 9.60
C TRP A 5 11.14 27.17 9.72
N TYR A 6 10.66 26.50 8.65
CA TYR A 6 9.40 25.75 8.71
C TYR A 6 9.52 24.47 9.55
N LEU A 7 10.69 23.83 9.56
CA LEU A 7 10.94 22.60 10.32
C LEU A 7 11.19 22.86 11.81
N GLN A 8 11.51 24.10 12.20
CA GLN A 8 11.74 24.50 13.60
C GLN A 8 10.53 25.19 14.25
N SER A 9 9.54 25.62 13.46
CA SER A 9 8.30 26.19 14.01
C SER A 9 7.39 25.06 14.56
N PRO A 10 6.81 25.21 15.77
CA PRO A 10 5.85 24.24 16.33
C PRO A 10 4.66 23.97 15.39
N ILE A 11 4.30 24.96 14.57
CA ILE A 11 3.15 24.93 13.65
C ILE A 11 3.44 24.04 12.44
N GLY A 12 4.63 24.15 11.82
CA GLY A 12 5.00 23.36 10.65
C GLY A 12 5.07 21.86 10.95
N GLY A 13 5.63 21.48 12.11
CA GLY A 13 5.64 20.10 12.58
C GLY A 13 4.22 19.55 12.81
N THR A 14 3.36 20.32 13.47
CA THR A 14 1.98 19.89 13.77
C THR A 14 1.15 19.67 12.50
N VAL A 15 1.28 20.56 11.50
CA VAL A 15 0.60 20.40 10.20
C VAL A 15 1.08 19.15 9.48
N TRP A 16 2.39 18.91 9.44
CA TRP A 16 2.98 17.72 8.82
C TRP A 16 2.47 16.41 9.46
N TRP A 17 2.43 16.37 10.79
CA TRP A 17 1.88 15.23 11.54
C TRP A 17 0.40 15.01 11.23
N THR A 18 -0.39 16.08 11.22
CA THR A 18 -1.83 16.01 10.93
C THR A 18 -2.08 15.44 9.53
N VAL A 19 -1.38 15.94 8.51
CA VAL A 19 -1.49 15.43 7.14
C VAL A 19 -1.07 13.97 7.06
N THR A 20 0.06 13.61 7.70
CA THR A 20 0.58 12.23 7.68
C THR A 20 -0.39 11.25 8.33
N ILE A 21 -0.98 11.62 9.47
CA ILE A 21 -1.96 10.81 10.19
C ILE A 21 -3.23 10.66 9.35
N ALA A 22 -3.75 11.74 8.76
CA ALA A 22 -4.94 11.70 7.90
C ALA A 22 -4.73 10.76 6.70
N VAL A 23 -3.58 10.87 6.02
CA VAL A 23 -3.23 9.98 4.89
C VAL A 23 -3.07 8.53 5.33
N ALA A 24 -2.42 8.29 6.48
CA ALA A 24 -2.26 6.94 7.01
C ALA A 24 -3.62 6.32 7.34
N PHE A 25 -4.51 7.06 8.00
CA PHE A 25 -5.84 6.61 8.36
C PHE A 25 -6.70 6.31 7.12
N ALA A 26 -6.69 7.22 6.14
CA ALA A 26 -7.37 6.99 4.86
C ALA A 26 -6.84 5.73 4.16
N THR A 27 -5.53 5.50 4.18
CA THR A 27 -4.93 4.30 3.57
C THR A 27 -5.38 3.01 4.28
N VAL A 28 -5.37 3.01 5.62
CA VAL A 28 -5.74 1.85 6.44
C VAL A 28 -7.22 1.48 6.30
N LEU A 29 -8.09 2.44 6.01
CA LEU A 29 -9.52 2.16 5.82
C LEU A 29 -9.89 1.87 4.37
N LEU A 30 -9.44 2.71 3.43
CA LEU A 30 -9.88 2.65 2.04
C LEU A 30 -9.28 1.47 1.30
N LEU A 31 -8.01 1.13 1.54
CA LEU A 31 -7.35 0.07 0.80
C LEU A 31 -7.92 -1.33 1.12
N PRO A 32 -8.15 -1.71 2.40
CA PRO A 32 -8.82 -2.97 2.72
C PRO A 32 -10.27 -3.02 2.25
N ALA A 33 -11.02 -1.92 2.40
CA ALA A 33 -12.40 -1.83 1.93
C ALA A 33 -12.47 -2.03 0.42
N TRP A 34 -11.63 -1.34 -0.35
CA TRP A 34 -11.53 -1.52 -1.79
C TRP A 34 -11.14 -2.95 -2.16
N THR A 35 -10.20 -3.58 -1.44
CA THR A 35 -9.77 -4.96 -1.69
C THR A 35 -10.91 -5.96 -1.47
N CYS A 36 -11.72 -5.75 -0.43
CA CYS A 36 -12.93 -6.55 -0.18
C CYS A 36 -13.92 -6.41 -1.35
N CYS A 37 -14.24 -5.19 -1.76
CA CYS A 37 -15.15 -4.92 -2.87
C CYS A 37 -14.63 -5.49 -4.20
N ALA A 38 -13.35 -5.30 -4.52
CA ALA A 38 -12.76 -5.79 -5.75
C ALA A 38 -12.75 -7.33 -5.82
N ASN A 39 -12.56 -8.01 -4.68
CA ASN A 39 -12.69 -9.47 -4.59
C ASN A 39 -14.14 -9.92 -4.79
N HIS A 40 -15.09 -9.25 -4.15
CA HIS A 40 -16.51 -9.53 -4.33
C HIS A 40 -16.94 -9.37 -5.80
N ASN A 41 -16.57 -8.25 -6.43
CA ASN A 41 -16.86 -8.00 -7.84
C ASN A 41 -16.28 -9.07 -8.76
N ALA A 42 -15.03 -9.50 -8.50
CA ALA A 42 -14.41 -10.56 -9.29
C ALA A 42 -15.22 -11.88 -9.23
N ARG A 43 -15.74 -12.24 -8.06
CA ARG A 43 -16.58 -13.43 -7.88
C ARG A 43 -17.92 -13.31 -8.60
N VAL A 44 -18.57 -12.14 -8.51
CA VAL A 44 -19.82 -11.86 -9.22
C VAL A 44 -19.63 -11.97 -10.73
N LEU A 45 -18.46 -11.59 -11.25
CA LEU A 45 -18.11 -11.70 -12.67
C LEU A 45 -17.75 -13.12 -13.14
N GLY A 46 -17.82 -14.13 -12.26
CA GLY A 46 -17.61 -15.54 -12.62
C GLY A 46 -16.30 -16.15 -12.12
N ALA A 47 -15.50 -15.42 -11.33
CA ALA A 47 -14.32 -16.00 -10.69
C ALA A 47 -14.71 -16.89 -9.49
N SER A 48 -15.02 -18.16 -9.79
CA SER A 48 -15.21 -19.20 -8.80
C SER A 48 -13.89 -19.63 -8.16
N ASP A 49 -13.97 -20.21 -6.96
CA ASP A 49 -12.85 -20.81 -6.23
C ASP A 49 -11.65 -19.88 -5.91
N MET A 50 -11.86 -18.57 -5.79
CA MET A 50 -10.80 -17.69 -5.27
C MET A 50 -10.47 -18.07 -3.81
N THR A 51 -9.18 -18.11 -3.47
CA THR A 51 -8.70 -18.55 -2.15
C THR A 51 -9.10 -17.56 -1.06
N PHE A 52 -8.99 -16.26 -1.34
CA PHE A 52 -9.38 -15.22 -0.39
C PHE A 52 -10.86 -14.90 -0.54
N ALA A 53 -11.65 -15.12 0.52
CA ALA A 53 -13.00 -14.57 0.64
C ALA A 53 -12.95 -13.03 0.76
N PRO A 54 -13.99 -12.30 0.33
CA PRO A 54 -13.98 -10.83 0.33
C PRO A 54 -13.59 -10.22 1.70
N GLY A 55 -14.21 -10.71 2.79
CA GLY A 55 -13.87 -10.25 4.14
C GLY A 55 -12.42 -10.56 4.54
N SER A 56 -11.92 -11.76 4.21
CA SER A 56 -10.54 -12.14 4.52
C SER A 56 -9.50 -11.33 3.73
N ALA A 57 -9.86 -10.89 2.51
CA ALA A 57 -8.99 -10.06 1.67
C ALA A 57 -8.78 -8.67 2.27
N GLY A 58 -9.80 -8.10 2.93
CA GLY A 58 -9.67 -6.85 3.69
C GLY A 58 -8.99 -7.05 5.07
N VAL A 59 -9.43 -8.05 5.84
CA VAL A 59 -8.92 -8.25 7.22
C VAL A 59 -7.44 -8.63 7.27
N CYS A 60 -6.88 -9.18 6.18
CA CYS A 60 -5.47 -9.56 6.14
C CYS A 60 -4.48 -8.39 6.34
N TYR A 61 -4.92 -7.15 6.16
CA TYR A 61 -4.16 -5.92 6.42
C TYR A 61 -4.03 -5.57 7.91
N PHE A 62 -4.77 -6.24 8.80
CA PHE A 62 -4.75 -5.97 10.23
C PHE A 62 -4.07 -7.08 11.05
N ILE A 63 -3.78 -8.22 10.42
CA ILE A 63 -3.15 -9.38 11.07
C ILE A 63 -1.63 -9.30 10.87
N PRO A 64 -0.80 -9.10 11.92
CA PRO A 64 0.62 -8.77 11.74
C PRO A 64 1.43 -9.81 10.94
N PRO A 65 1.30 -11.14 11.15
CA PRO A 65 1.96 -12.12 10.28
C PRO A 65 1.38 -12.14 8.86
N GLY A 66 0.09 -11.81 8.73
CA GLY A 66 -0.60 -11.71 7.45
C GLY A 66 -0.10 -10.55 6.60
N LEU A 67 0.29 -9.46 7.26
CA LEU A 67 0.74 -8.21 6.65
C LEU A 67 1.94 -8.40 5.71
N LEU A 68 2.78 -9.41 5.94
CA LEU A 68 3.96 -9.63 5.10
C LEU A 68 3.59 -10.15 3.70
N TRP A 69 2.66 -11.10 3.57
CA TRP A 69 2.46 -11.79 2.28
C TRP A 69 0.99 -11.90 1.85
N LYS A 70 0.02 -11.80 2.76
CA LYS A 70 -1.40 -11.99 2.43
C LYS A 70 -1.97 -10.86 1.55
N PRO A 71 -1.70 -9.57 1.81
CA PRO A 71 -2.16 -8.48 0.93
C PRO A 71 -1.72 -8.66 -0.51
N TYR A 72 -0.44 -9.02 -0.72
CA TYR A 72 0.10 -9.30 -2.05
C TYR A 72 -0.61 -10.47 -2.74
N ARG A 73 -0.85 -11.58 -2.01
CA ARG A 73 -1.56 -12.75 -2.57
C ARG A 73 -3.00 -12.40 -2.94
N ALA A 74 -3.73 -11.72 -2.07
CA ALA A 74 -5.10 -11.28 -2.34
C ALA A 74 -5.18 -10.38 -3.58
N MET A 75 -4.28 -9.40 -3.67
CA MET A 75 -4.22 -8.50 -4.83
C MET A 75 -3.88 -9.23 -6.13
N ARG A 76 -3.01 -10.24 -6.06
CA ARG A 76 -2.63 -11.06 -7.21
C ARG A 76 -3.78 -11.94 -7.70
N GLU A 77 -4.59 -12.48 -6.80
CA GLU A 77 -5.83 -13.20 -7.18
C GLU A 77 -6.83 -12.25 -7.84
N ILE A 78 -7.09 -11.10 -7.23
CA ILE A 78 -8.00 -10.07 -7.79
C ILE A 78 -7.53 -9.62 -9.17
N TRP A 79 -6.23 -9.41 -9.36
CA TRP A 79 -5.67 -9.02 -10.65
C TRP A 79 -5.91 -10.08 -11.73
N ARG A 80 -5.66 -11.35 -11.41
CA ARG A 80 -5.85 -12.47 -12.32
C ARG A 80 -7.32 -12.66 -12.67
N ALA A 81 -8.18 -12.65 -11.66
CA ALA A 81 -9.63 -12.75 -11.81
C ALA A 81 -10.22 -11.59 -12.61
N SER A 82 -9.62 -10.41 -12.50
CA SER A 82 -10.03 -9.28 -13.32
C SER A 82 -9.59 -9.39 -14.78
N ILE A 83 -8.56 -10.17 -15.12
CA ILE A 83 -8.19 -10.39 -16.54
C ILE A 83 -9.23 -11.26 -17.20
N ASP A 84 -9.45 -12.43 -16.62
CA ASP A 84 -10.39 -13.43 -17.09
C ASP A 84 -11.01 -14.10 -15.87
N PRO A 85 -12.28 -13.83 -15.56
CA PRO A 85 -12.93 -14.39 -14.39
C PRO A 85 -13.04 -15.92 -14.47
N THR A 86 -13.29 -16.50 -15.64
CA THR A 86 -13.57 -17.94 -15.77
C THR A 86 -12.30 -18.79 -15.79
N ASP A 87 -11.20 -18.31 -16.38
CA ASP A 87 -9.89 -18.98 -16.38
C ASP A 87 -8.81 -18.22 -15.58
N TRP A 88 -9.20 -17.62 -14.45
CA TRP A 88 -8.31 -16.74 -13.69
C TRP A 88 -7.04 -17.43 -13.16
N LYS A 89 -7.11 -18.74 -12.87
CA LYS A 89 -5.98 -19.51 -12.31
C LYS A 89 -4.81 -19.60 -13.29
N ARG A 90 -5.08 -19.58 -14.61
CA ARG A 90 -4.06 -19.63 -15.67
C ARG A 90 -3.53 -18.25 -16.06
N GLN A 91 -4.17 -17.18 -15.58
CA GLN A 91 -3.75 -15.81 -15.87
C GLN A 91 -2.44 -15.44 -15.17
N ARG A 92 -1.59 -14.71 -15.90
CA ARG A 92 -0.30 -14.23 -15.37
C ARG A 92 -0.53 -13.09 -14.37
N GLY A 93 0.26 -13.10 -13.30
CA GLY A 93 0.34 -11.95 -12.39
C GLY A 93 1.00 -10.74 -13.07
N SER A 94 0.84 -9.56 -12.48
CA SER A 94 1.53 -8.36 -12.97
C SER A 94 2.79 -8.02 -12.18
N PRO A 95 3.88 -7.64 -12.86
CA PRO A 95 5.06 -7.05 -12.20
C PRO A 95 4.73 -5.80 -11.38
N LEU A 96 3.68 -5.06 -11.74
CA LEU A 96 3.23 -3.87 -10.99
C LEU A 96 2.89 -4.20 -9.54
N LEU A 97 2.28 -5.37 -9.30
CA LEU A 97 1.98 -5.83 -7.95
C LEU A 97 3.25 -6.11 -7.16
N GLY A 98 4.28 -6.64 -7.82
CA GLY A 98 5.59 -6.88 -7.21
C GLY A 98 6.26 -5.56 -6.82
N TRP A 99 6.28 -4.58 -7.73
CA TRP A 99 6.83 -3.25 -7.44
C TRP A 99 6.09 -2.52 -6.32
N TRP A 100 4.75 -2.51 -6.36
CA TRP A 100 3.95 -1.94 -5.29
C TRP A 100 4.28 -2.58 -3.94
N TRP A 101 4.36 -3.91 -3.89
CA TRP A 101 4.64 -4.63 -2.67
C TRP A 101 6.06 -4.38 -2.14
N LEU A 102 7.06 -4.38 -3.03
CA LEU A 102 8.45 -4.09 -2.68
C LEU A 102 8.61 -2.66 -2.16
N LEU A 103 8.00 -1.67 -2.81
CA LEU A 103 8.03 -0.28 -2.37
C LEU A 103 7.35 -0.10 -1.01
N TRP A 104 6.22 -0.79 -0.80
CA TRP A 104 5.51 -0.76 0.47
C TRP A 104 6.38 -1.35 1.60
N LEU A 105 6.96 -2.53 1.39
CA LEU A 105 7.89 -3.15 2.35
C LEU A 105 9.11 -2.24 2.60
N ALA A 106 9.76 -1.73 1.56
CA ALA A 106 10.90 -0.83 1.73
C ALA A 106 10.53 0.41 2.58
N SER A 107 9.35 1.00 2.34
CA SER A 107 8.87 2.16 3.09
C SER A 107 8.52 1.86 4.55
N ALA A 108 8.01 0.66 4.83
CA ALA A 108 7.64 0.23 6.17
C ALA A 108 8.91 -0.06 6.99
N TRP A 109 9.84 -0.81 6.42
CA TRP A 109 11.07 -1.25 7.09
C TRP A 109 12.08 -0.12 7.26
N ALA A 110 12.16 0.84 6.34
CA ALA A 110 13.03 2.01 6.47
C ALA A 110 12.75 2.82 7.75
N GLY A 111 11.48 2.88 8.19
CA GLY A 111 11.10 3.54 9.44
C GLY A 111 11.61 2.81 10.67
N GLU A 112 11.37 1.50 10.73
CA GLU A 112 11.75 0.67 11.88
C GLU A 112 13.26 0.51 12.01
N LEU A 113 13.96 0.24 10.91
CA LEU A 113 15.42 0.16 10.89
C LEU A 113 16.05 1.49 11.30
N GLY A 114 15.48 2.59 10.82
CA GLY A 114 15.92 3.93 11.16
C GLY A 114 15.80 4.25 12.65
N TYR A 115 14.66 3.88 13.26
CA TYR A 115 14.45 4.01 14.70
C TYR A 115 15.40 3.11 15.50
N TRP A 116 15.62 1.87 15.05
CA TRP A 116 16.54 0.93 15.67
C TRP A 116 18.00 1.41 15.68
N VAL A 117 18.46 2.01 14.58
CA VAL A 117 19.81 2.58 14.49
C VAL A 117 19.93 3.82 15.37
N ALA A 118 18.96 4.74 15.29
CA ALA A 118 18.97 5.97 16.06
C ALA A 118 19.02 5.74 17.58
N THR A 119 18.31 4.72 18.07
CA THR A 119 18.26 4.39 19.51
C THR A 119 19.51 3.67 20.02
N ARG A 120 20.42 3.20 19.14
CA ARG A 120 21.56 2.35 19.52
C ARG A 120 22.92 2.98 19.30
N THR A 121 23.07 3.92 18.36
CA THR A 121 24.40 4.29 17.87
C THR A 121 24.63 5.80 17.75
N VAL A 122 23.64 6.64 18.05
CA VAL A 122 23.66 8.05 17.64
C VAL A 122 23.37 8.97 18.83
N ASP A 123 24.27 9.91 19.13
CA ASP A 123 24.01 10.99 20.09
C ASP A 123 22.74 11.76 19.73
N GLU A 124 22.04 12.33 20.72
CA GLU A 124 20.75 13.02 20.52
C GLU A 124 20.79 14.06 19.38
N ALA A 125 21.90 14.80 19.26
CA ALA A 125 22.10 15.78 18.20
C ALA A 125 22.13 15.17 16.79
N HIS A 126 22.78 14.01 16.62
CA HIS A 126 22.87 13.31 15.33
C HIS A 126 21.60 12.48 15.04
N ALA A 127 20.89 12.04 16.08
CA ALA A 127 19.69 11.21 15.96
C ALA A 127 18.57 11.97 15.24
N GLN A 128 18.46 13.27 15.48
CA GLN A 128 17.48 14.14 14.82
C GLN A 128 17.76 14.30 13.31
N THR A 129 19.03 14.41 12.91
CA THR A 129 19.44 14.48 11.50
C THR A 129 19.16 13.16 10.78
N VAL A 130 19.55 12.03 11.38
CA VAL A 130 19.30 10.69 10.84
C VAL A 130 17.80 10.44 10.69
N GLY A 131 17.01 10.76 11.73
CA GLY A 131 15.55 10.63 11.69
C GLY A 131 14.90 11.44 10.57
N SER A 132 15.35 12.69 10.36
CA SER A 132 14.84 13.55 9.29
C SER A 132 15.18 12.99 7.90
N ALA A 133 16.40 12.48 7.70
CA ALA A 133 16.81 11.84 6.45
C ALA A 133 15.96 10.59 6.14
N ILE A 134 15.69 9.75 7.14
CA ILE A 134 14.81 8.57 7.00
C ILE A 134 13.40 8.99 6.57
N GLN A 135 12.82 10.02 7.19
CA GLN A 135 11.48 10.50 6.83
C GLN A 135 11.43 11.05 5.40
N PHE A 136 12.48 11.75 4.97
CA PHE A 136 12.59 12.23 3.60
C PHE A 136 12.62 11.07 2.60
N VAL A 137 13.49 10.08 2.83
CA VAL A 137 13.58 8.87 1.98
C VAL A 137 12.24 8.13 1.91
N ARG A 138 11.56 7.96 3.05
CA ARG A 138 10.23 7.33 3.10
C ARG A 138 9.21 8.10 2.28
N THR A 139 9.21 9.43 2.35
CA THR A 139 8.29 10.26 1.57
C THR A 139 8.55 10.10 0.08
N VAL A 140 9.81 10.11 -0.35
CA VAL A 140 10.20 9.90 -1.75
C VAL A 140 9.77 8.53 -2.25
N ILE A 141 9.89 7.45 -1.45
CA ILE A 141 9.45 6.09 -1.82
C ILE A 141 7.92 5.99 -1.93
N ARG A 142 7.17 6.75 -1.11
CA ARG A 142 5.70 6.69 -1.11
C ARG A 142 5.07 7.27 -2.37
N ILE A 143 5.72 8.23 -3.04
CA ILE A 143 5.23 8.83 -4.29
C ILE A 143 5.08 7.77 -5.41
N PRO A 144 6.15 7.07 -5.85
CA PRO A 144 6.03 6.04 -6.88
C PRO A 144 5.15 4.87 -6.42
N MET A 145 5.19 4.51 -5.12
CA MET A 145 4.30 3.48 -4.57
C MET A 145 2.82 3.80 -4.80
N THR A 146 2.42 5.05 -4.56
CA THR A 146 1.04 5.51 -4.73
C THR A 146 0.65 5.52 -6.21
N ILE A 147 1.54 5.97 -7.09
CA ILE A 147 1.32 5.94 -8.54
C ILE A 147 1.09 4.50 -9.03
N VAL A 148 1.93 3.55 -8.59
CA VAL A 148 1.77 2.13 -8.95
C VAL A 148 0.44 1.58 -8.42
N LEU A 149 0.06 1.91 -7.18
CA LEU A 149 -1.20 1.48 -6.59
C LEU A 149 -2.41 2.01 -7.37
N ILE A 150 -2.43 3.30 -7.72
CA ILE A 150 -3.48 3.89 -8.56
C ILE A 150 -3.54 3.16 -9.91
N GLY A 151 -2.39 2.88 -10.53
CA GLY A 151 -2.33 2.11 -11.78
C GLY A 151 -2.91 0.69 -11.66
N ILE A 152 -2.69 0.02 -10.51
CA ILE A 152 -3.29 -1.28 -10.22
C ILE A 152 -4.81 -1.16 -10.10
N ILE A 153 -5.30 -0.23 -9.26
CA ILE A 153 -6.73 -0.02 -9.01
C ILE A 153 -7.46 0.30 -10.31
N THR A 154 -6.94 1.25 -11.10
CA THR A 154 -7.54 1.64 -12.38
C THR A 154 -7.60 0.48 -13.36
N LYS A 155 -6.52 -0.30 -13.50
CA LYS A 155 -6.53 -1.45 -14.42
C LYS A 155 -7.49 -2.55 -13.97
N VAL A 156 -7.57 -2.83 -12.68
CA VAL A 156 -8.55 -3.79 -12.13
C VAL A 156 -9.96 -3.29 -12.41
N HIS A 157 -10.26 -2.04 -12.09
CA HIS A 157 -11.57 -1.43 -12.28
C HIS A 157 -12.01 -1.44 -13.75
N CYS A 158 -11.15 -0.98 -14.67
CA CYS A 158 -11.45 -0.96 -16.10
C CYS A 158 -11.77 -2.36 -16.65
N ARG A 159 -11.03 -3.39 -16.22
CA ARG A 159 -11.27 -4.76 -16.68
C ARG A 159 -12.57 -5.33 -16.11
N GLN A 160 -12.84 -5.10 -14.83
CA GLN A 160 -14.09 -5.53 -14.19
C GLN A 160 -15.31 -4.87 -14.87
N MET A 161 -15.24 -3.57 -15.18
CA MET A 161 -16.31 -2.91 -15.94
C MET A 161 -16.45 -3.43 -17.38
N ALA A 162 -15.35 -3.78 -18.04
CA ALA A 162 -15.40 -4.33 -19.39
C ALA A 162 -16.11 -5.69 -19.42
N HIS A 163 -15.95 -6.50 -18.38
CA HIS A 163 -16.66 -7.77 -18.21
C HIS A 163 -18.12 -7.55 -17.82
N SER A 164 -18.43 -6.60 -16.94
CA SER A 164 -19.81 -6.34 -16.53
C SER A 164 -20.71 -5.85 -17.67
N ARG A 165 -20.14 -5.21 -18.70
CA ARG A 165 -20.88 -4.77 -19.91
C ARG A 165 -21.21 -5.92 -20.88
N LYS A 166 -20.62 -7.10 -20.70
CA LYS A 166 -20.81 -8.26 -21.58
C LYS A 166 -21.80 -9.29 -21.03
N LEU A 167 -22.25 -9.11 -19.79
CA LEU A 167 -23.30 -9.88 -19.13
C LEU A 167 -24.66 -9.28 -19.50
#